data_AF-A0A953XM26-F1
#
_entry.id   AF-A0A953XM26-F1
#
_cell.length_a   1.000
_cell.length_b   1.000
_cell.length_c   1.000
_cell.angle_alpha   90.00
_cell.angle_beta   90.00
_cell.angle_gamma   90.00
#
_symmetry.space_group_name_H-M   'P 1'
#
loop_
_entity.id
_entity.type
_entity.pdbx_description
1 polymer ?
#
loop_
_entity_poly.entity_id
_entity_poly.type
_entity_poly.pdbx_seq_one_letter_code
_entity_poly.pdbx_strand_id
1 'polypeptide(L)'
;MARRKSPRSGKPGKKPAARKTASRKAPVRRKEPAGKTSTRSVKNDRLEIRLTVDQKELIERASVLRGASLSSFVTETVVGAARETLNEEHSMRLNAEQSAKLVQLLNEPPKPNEALRDLADDFRAGKRKPGF
;
A
#
# COMPACT_ATOMS: atom_id res chain seq x y z
N MET A 1 7.37 70.16 -22.65
CA MET A 1 8.02 70.54 -23.92
C MET A 1 9.39 69.88 -24.00
N ALA A 2 9.72 69.33 -25.18
CA ALA A 2 11.06 69.02 -25.75
C ALA A 2 12.06 68.18 -24.92
N ARG A 3 12.24 66.88 -25.25
CA ARG A 3 13.20 66.30 -26.26
C ARG A 3 14.63 66.25 -25.69
N ARG A 4 15.33 65.10 -25.62
CA ARG A 4 15.88 64.35 -26.77
C ARG A 4 16.60 63.06 -26.34
N LYS A 5 16.23 61.95 -27.01
CA LYS A 5 17.09 60.94 -27.69
C LYS A 5 18.29 60.28 -26.96
N SER A 6 18.18 58.95 -26.83
CA SER A 6 19.24 57.91 -26.71
C SER A 6 20.29 58.01 -27.85
N PRO A 7 21.42 57.25 -27.89
CA PRO A 7 21.40 55.77 -28.04
C PRO A 7 22.69 54.94 -27.68
N ARG A 8 22.62 53.62 -27.94
CA ARG A 8 23.72 52.61 -28.17
C ARG A 8 24.46 52.11 -26.92
N SER A 9 24.88 50.85 -26.75
CA SER A 9 25.09 49.63 -27.57
C SER A 9 25.56 48.52 -26.58
N GLY A 10 25.37 47.20 -26.72
CA GLY A 10 24.83 46.35 -27.76
C GLY A 10 24.70 44.89 -27.27
N LYS A 11 23.88 44.11 -27.98
CA LYS A 11 23.96 42.64 -28.12
C LYS A 11 24.92 42.32 -29.28
N PRO A 12 25.23 41.05 -29.68
CA PRO A 12 25.08 39.73 -29.04
C PRO A 12 26.34 38.81 -29.17
N GLY A 13 26.44 37.74 -28.37
CA GLY A 13 27.38 36.64 -28.62
C GLY A 13 26.66 35.39 -29.12
N LYS A 14 26.77 35.09 -30.42
CA LYS A 14 26.32 33.83 -31.06
C LYS A 14 27.36 32.70 -30.87
N LYS A 15 26.86 31.47 -30.86
CA LYS A 15 27.57 30.16 -30.85
C LYS A 15 28.68 30.04 -31.93
N PRO A 16 29.49 28.96 -31.87
CA PRO A 16 29.33 27.98 -32.95
C PRO A 16 29.37 26.50 -32.51
N ALA A 17 28.90 25.66 -33.43
CA ALA A 17 28.85 24.20 -33.38
C ALA A 17 30.16 23.56 -33.87
N ALA A 18 30.43 22.33 -33.44
CA ALA A 18 31.24 21.39 -34.21
C ALA A 18 30.78 19.94 -33.96
N ARG A 19 30.75 19.18 -35.05
CA ARG A 19 30.11 17.88 -35.32
C ARG A 19 31.21 16.89 -35.68
N LYS A 20 31.21 15.66 -35.15
CA LYS A 20 31.87 14.43 -35.67
C LYS A 20 31.51 13.28 -34.70
N THR A 21 31.23 12.03 -35.02
CA THR A 21 31.10 11.21 -36.25
C THR A 21 30.53 9.86 -35.78
N ALA A 22 29.75 9.17 -36.63
CA ALA A 22 29.19 7.86 -36.37
C ALA A 22 30.20 6.69 -36.46
N SER A 23 30.06 5.70 -35.58
CA SER A 23 30.47 4.28 -35.70
C SER A 23 30.30 3.65 -34.31
N ARG A 24 29.72 2.48 -34.07
CA ARG A 24 29.50 1.29 -34.88
C ARG A 24 28.42 0.43 -34.18
N LYS A 25 27.78 -0.43 -34.98
CA LYS A 25 26.77 -1.45 -34.63
C LYS A 25 27.23 -2.41 -33.50
N ALA A 26 26.24 -2.88 -32.72
CA ALA A 26 26.29 -3.71 -31.52
C ALA A 26 26.97 -5.09 -31.64
N PRO A 27 27.14 -5.79 -30.49
CA PRO A 27 26.59 -7.15 -30.44
C PRO A 27 25.60 -7.35 -29.28
N VAL A 28 24.66 -8.24 -29.58
CA VAL A 28 23.54 -8.72 -28.78
C VAL A 28 24.03 -9.41 -27.50
N ARG A 29 23.62 -8.93 -26.32
CA ARG A 29 23.80 -9.64 -25.05
C ARG A 29 22.44 -10.07 -24.49
N ARG A 30 22.21 -11.38 -24.64
CA ARG A 30 21.26 -12.30 -23.99
C ARG A 30 20.23 -11.66 -23.03
N LYS A 31 18.94 -11.86 -23.35
CA LYS A 31 17.83 -11.66 -22.41
C LYS A 31 17.97 -12.66 -21.24
N GLU A 32 18.42 -12.18 -20.08
CA GLU A 32 18.13 -12.82 -18.80
C GLU A 32 16.71 -12.41 -18.38
N PRO A 33 15.91 -13.33 -17.79
CA PRO A 33 14.54 -13.03 -17.42
C PRO A 33 14.52 -11.99 -16.31
N ALA A 34 13.82 -10.88 -16.57
CA ALA A 34 13.59 -9.81 -15.62
C ALA A 34 12.99 -10.39 -14.34
N GLY A 35 13.82 -10.51 -13.30
CA GLY A 35 13.35 -10.67 -11.93
C GLY A 35 12.36 -9.56 -11.64
N LYS A 36 11.22 -9.92 -11.04
CA LYS A 36 10.13 -9.03 -10.64
C LYS A 36 10.71 -7.76 -10.04
N THR A 37 10.76 -6.68 -10.81
CA THR A 37 11.07 -5.36 -10.28
C THR A 37 9.95 -5.06 -9.30
N SER A 38 10.27 -5.12 -8.01
CA SER A 38 9.38 -4.65 -6.95
C SER A 38 8.87 -3.29 -7.37
N THR A 39 7.58 -3.21 -7.71
CA THR A 39 6.94 -1.93 -8.00
C THR A 39 7.02 -1.14 -6.70
N ARG A 40 8.00 -0.25 -6.60
CA ARG A 40 8.13 0.70 -5.50
C ARG A 40 6.82 1.49 -5.47
N SER A 41 5.92 1.14 -4.55
CA SER A 41 4.64 1.81 -4.42
C SER A 41 4.92 3.27 -4.11
N VAL A 42 4.43 4.15 -4.98
CA VAL A 42 4.54 5.59 -4.78
C VAL A 42 3.54 5.95 -3.69
N LYS A 43 4.01 6.62 -2.63
CA LYS A 43 3.15 7.16 -1.56
C LYS A 43 2.38 8.37 -2.10
N ASN A 44 1.29 8.11 -2.82
CA ASN A 44 0.47 9.16 -3.46
C ASN A 44 -0.80 9.52 -2.68
N ASP A 45 -1.27 8.63 -1.81
CA ASP A 45 -2.49 8.85 -1.05
C ASP A 45 -2.23 9.66 0.22
N ARG A 46 -3.21 10.47 0.61
CA ARG A 46 -3.13 11.38 1.76
C ARG A 46 -4.16 11.00 2.82
N LEU A 47 -3.75 11.09 4.08
CA LEU A 47 -4.60 10.94 5.26
C LEU A 47 -4.79 12.32 5.89
N GLU A 48 -6.00 12.85 5.83
CA GLU A 48 -6.36 14.14 6.45
C GLU A 48 -7.02 13.91 7.81
N ILE A 49 -6.43 14.50 8.87
CA ILE A 49 -6.91 14.38 10.24
C ILE A 49 -6.92 15.76 10.88
N ARG A 50 -7.98 16.08 11.62
CA ARG A 50 -8.05 17.25 12.49
C ARG A 50 -7.66 16.84 13.90
N LEU A 51 -6.76 17.61 14.50
CA LEU A 51 -6.26 17.40 15.85
C LEU A 51 -6.43 18.67 16.65
N THR A 52 -6.60 18.52 17.97
CA THR A 52 -6.40 19.64 18.89
C THR A 52 -4.92 19.97 19.02
N VAL A 53 -4.60 21.15 19.57
CA VAL A 53 -3.21 21.55 19.85
C VAL A 53 -2.54 20.53 20.77
N ASP A 54 -3.20 20.17 21.87
CA ASP A 54 -2.68 19.22 22.86
C ASP A 54 -2.39 17.84 22.25
N GLN A 55 -3.28 17.36 21.36
CA GLN A 55 -3.07 16.09 20.64
C GLN A 55 -1.84 16.16 19.74
N LYS A 56 -1.68 17.25 18.99
CA LYS A 56 -0.51 17.44 18.13
C LYS A 56 0.78 17.46 18.93
N GLU A 57 0.83 18.21 20.04
CA GLU A 57 2.01 18.30 20.91
C GLU A 57 2.37 16.96 21.56
N LEU A 58 1.36 16.17 21.95
CA LEU A 58 1.56 14.82 22.47
C LEU A 58 2.24 13.93 21.42
N ILE A 59 1.72 13.92 20.19
CA ILE A 59 2.23 13.08 19.10
C ILE A 59 3.63 13.55 18.67
N GLU A 60 3.88 14.85 18.60
CA GLU A 60 5.21 15.38 18.29
C GLU A 60 6.26 14.94 19.32
N ARG A 61 5.96 15.07 20.61
CA ARG A 61 6.86 14.59 21.68
C ARG A 61 7.14 13.08 21.56
N ALA A 62 6.10 12.28 21.31
CA ALA A 62 6.25 10.84 21.12
C ALA A 62 7.13 10.51 19.89
N SER A 63 6.96 11.25 18.79
CA SER A 63 7.76 11.05 17.57
C SER A 63 9.25 11.35 17.79
N VAL A 64 9.57 12.39 18.55
CA VAL A 64 10.95 12.76 18.92
C VAL A 64 11.59 11.64 19.75
N LEU A 65 10.87 11.11 20.74
CA LEU A 65 11.37 10.00 21.56
C LEU A 65 11.62 8.71 20.75
N ARG A 66 10.82 8.49 19.70
CA ARG A 66 10.98 7.36 18.77
C ARG A 66 12.11 7.58 17.75
N GLY A 67 12.66 8.79 17.65
CA GLY A 67 13.66 9.17 16.64
C GLY A 67 13.09 9.22 15.22
N ALA A 68 11.78 9.48 15.08
CA ALA A 68 11.08 9.49 13.81
C ALA A 68 10.49 10.88 13.52
N SER A 69 10.28 11.19 12.24
CA SER A 69 9.49 12.38 11.89
C SER A 69 8.03 12.18 12.31
N LEU A 70 7.31 13.27 12.58
CA LEU A 70 5.90 13.23 12.94
C LEU A 70 5.07 12.40 11.94
N SER A 71 5.30 12.60 10.64
CA SER A 71 4.59 11.85 9.58
C SER A 71 4.94 10.35 9.58
N SER A 72 6.21 9.97 9.78
CA SER A 72 6.59 8.55 9.83
C SER A 72 6.00 7.88 11.06
N PHE A 73 6.08 8.54 12.22
CA PHE A 73 5.54 8.05 13.47
C PHE A 73 4.03 7.78 13.37
N VAL A 74 3.26 8.75 12.86
CA VAL A 74 1.81 8.59 12.68
C VAL A 74 1.51 7.48 11.68
N THR A 75 2.21 7.44 10.53
CA THR A 75 1.97 6.41 9.50
C THR A 75 2.24 5.01 10.05
N GLU A 76 3.37 4.81 10.73
CA GLU A 76 3.73 3.51 11.31
C GLU A 76 2.76 3.08 12.41
N THR A 77 2.37 4.00 13.29
CA THR A 77 1.46 3.72 14.39
C THR A 77 0.07 3.35 13.87
N VAL A 78 -0.48 4.13 12.93
CA VAL A 78 -1.81 3.89 12.36
C VAL A 78 -1.84 2.61 11.54
N VAL A 79 -0.81 2.33 10.73
CA VAL A 79 -0.73 1.08 9.97
C VAL A 79 -0.58 -0.13 10.90
N GLY A 80 0.20 0.01 11.98
CA GLY A 80 0.33 -1.03 13.01
C GLY A 80 -1.00 -1.35 13.66
N ALA A 81 -1.70 -0.32 14.15
CA ALA A 81 -3.02 -0.47 14.77
C ALA A 81 -4.04 -1.07 13.80
N ALA A 82 -4.10 -0.62 12.55
CA ALA A 82 -5.02 -1.16 11.55
C ALA A 82 -4.78 -2.66 11.29
N ARG A 83 -3.52 -3.11 11.25
CA ARG A 83 -3.19 -4.53 11.09
C ARG A 83 -3.63 -5.35 12.29
N GLU A 84 -3.43 -4.82 13.50
CA GLU A 84 -3.87 -5.48 14.73
C GLU A 84 -5.38 -5.63 14.74
N THR A 85 -6.13 -4.56 14.45
CA THR A 85 -7.61 -4.61 14.38
C THR A 85 -8.12 -5.62 13.36
N LEU A 86 -7.55 -5.67 12.15
CA LEU A 86 -7.95 -6.65 11.13
C LEU A 86 -7.60 -8.09 11.52
N ASN A 87 -6.46 -8.28 12.19
CA ASN A 87 -6.08 -9.60 12.68
C ASN A 87 -7.02 -10.07 13.79
N GLU A 88 -7.45 -9.17 14.68
CA GLU A 88 -8.41 -9.49 15.74
C GLU A 88 -9.79 -9.84 15.20
N GLU A 89 -10.26 -9.17 14.15
CA GLU A 89 -11.51 -9.52 13.47
C GLU A 89 -11.47 -10.95 12.89
N HIS A 90 -10.36 -11.32 12.27
CA HIS A 90 -10.22 -12.60 11.58
C HIS A 90 -9.77 -13.76 12.49
N SER A 91 -9.35 -13.48 13.73
CA SER A 91 -8.78 -14.49 14.62
C SER A 91 -9.75 -14.89 15.73
N MET A 92 -10.19 -16.15 15.72
CA MET A 92 -10.86 -16.75 16.88
C MET A 92 -9.82 -17.27 17.87
N ARG A 93 -9.76 -16.67 19.06
CA ARG A 93 -8.94 -17.19 20.16
C ARG A 93 -9.69 -18.33 20.84
N LEU A 94 -9.11 -19.52 20.80
CA LEU A 94 -9.63 -20.71 21.48
C LEU A 94 -8.86 -20.92 22.79
N ASN A 95 -9.58 -21.25 23.86
CA ASN A 95 -8.95 -21.77 25.07
C ASN A 95 -8.45 -23.22 24.85
N ALA A 96 -7.73 -23.78 25.82
CA ALA A 96 -7.11 -25.11 25.69
C ALA A 96 -8.14 -26.22 25.36
N GLU A 97 -9.30 -26.19 26.02
CA GLU A 97 -10.37 -27.18 25.81
C GLU A 97 -11.01 -27.04 24.42
N GLN A 98 -11.29 -25.79 24.01
CA GLN A 98 -11.82 -25.48 22.68
C GLN A 98 -10.84 -25.87 21.57
N SER A 99 -9.54 -25.66 21.80
CA SER A 99 -8.48 -26.06 20.86
C SER A 99 -8.41 -27.58 20.72
N ALA A 100 -8.42 -28.31 21.84
CA ALA A 100 -8.43 -29.78 21.83
C ALA A 100 -9.68 -30.32 21.11
N LYS A 101 -10.86 -29.73 21.39
CA LYS A 101 -12.12 -30.09 20.74
C LYS A 101 -12.10 -29.78 19.24
N LEU A 102 -11.52 -28.66 18.82
CA LEU A 102 -11.35 -28.34 17.40
C LEU A 102 -10.46 -29.38 16.71
N VAL A 103 -9.30 -29.70 17.30
CA VAL A 103 -8.39 -30.71 16.73
C VAL A 103 -9.07 -32.06 16.61
N GLN A 104 -9.85 -32.47 17.63
CA GLN A 104 -10.64 -33.70 17.56
C GLN A 104 -11.64 -33.67 16.39
N LEU A 105 -12.39 -32.57 16.23
CA LEU A 105 -13.36 -32.42 15.13
C LEU A 105 -12.70 -32.37 13.75
N LEU A 106 -11.46 -31.88 13.63
CA LEU A 106 -10.71 -31.89 12.37
C LEU A 106 -10.18 -33.29 12.02
N ASN A 107 -9.76 -34.07 13.02
CA ASN A 107 -9.27 -35.43 12.82
C ASN A 107 -10.42 -36.43 12.59
N GLU A 108 -11.52 -36.26 13.32
CA GLU A 108 -12.72 -37.10 13.25
C GLU A 108 -13.94 -36.23 12.94
N PRO A 109 -14.11 -35.82 11.66
CA PRO A 109 -15.23 -34.98 11.29
C PRO A 109 -16.55 -35.72 11.50
N PRO A 110 -17.50 -35.16 12.26
CA PRO A 110 -18.79 -35.79 12.46
C PRO A 110 -19.57 -35.84 11.14
N LYS A 111 -20.42 -36.86 10.97
CA LYS A 111 -21.29 -36.95 9.81
C LYS A 111 -22.26 -35.76 9.78
N PRO A 112 -22.53 -35.15 8.61
CA PRO A 112 -23.54 -34.11 8.48
C PRO A 112 -24.89 -34.62 9.00
N ASN A 113 -25.60 -33.78 9.75
CA ASN A 113 -26.96 -34.07 10.20
C ASN A 113 -27.96 -34.02 9.02
N GLU A 114 -29.18 -34.48 9.24
CA GLU A 114 -30.23 -34.52 8.19
C GLU A 114 -30.48 -33.14 7.59
N ALA A 115 -30.62 -32.10 8.42
CA ALA A 115 -30.84 -30.73 7.98
C ALA A 115 -29.73 -30.20 7.03
N LEU A 116 -28.45 -30.53 7.29
CA LEU A 116 -27.34 -30.14 6.41
C LEU A 116 -27.34 -30.93 5.10
N ARG A 117 -27.78 -32.19 5.11
CA ARG A 117 -27.93 -33.01 3.90
C ARG A 117 -29.04 -32.46 3.01
N ASP A 118 -30.20 -32.21 3.60
CA ASP A 118 -31.36 -31.64 2.90
C ASP A 118 -31.02 -30.28 2.28
N LEU A 119 -30.31 -29.41 3.01
CA LEU A 119 -29.86 -28.11 2.49
C LEU A 119 -28.88 -28.27 1.32
N ALA A 120 -27.94 -29.21 1.41
CA ALA A 120 -26.99 -29.47 0.33
C ALA A 120 -27.69 -30.00 -0.94
N ASP A 121 -28.70 -30.86 -0.76
CA ASP A 121 -29.48 -31.42 -1.87
C ASP A 121 -30.40 -30.37 -2.50
N ASP A 122 -31.03 -29.48 -1.70
CA ASP A 122 -31.78 -28.32 -2.19
C ASP A 122 -30.88 -27.37 -3.00
N PHE A 123 -29.66 -27.07 -2.51
CA PHE A 123 -28.69 -26.25 -3.21
C PHE A 123 -28.28 -26.87 -4.55
N ARG A 124 -27.99 -28.18 -4.58
CA ARG A 124 -27.66 -28.93 -5.81
C ARG A 124 -28.82 -28.98 -6.80
N ALA A 125 -30.05 -29.08 -6.29
CA ALA A 125 -31.27 -29.08 -7.10
C ALA A 125 -31.69 -27.68 -7.60
N GLY A 126 -30.91 -26.63 -7.28
CA GLY A 126 -31.19 -25.26 -7.71
C GLY A 126 -32.38 -24.61 -6.98
N LYS A 127 -32.89 -25.25 -5.93
CA LYS A 127 -33.97 -24.73 -5.09
C LYS A 127 -33.38 -23.71 -4.12
N ARG A 128 -33.09 -22.51 -4.61
CA ARG A 128 -32.74 -21.40 -3.71
C ARG A 128 -33.96 -21.06 -2.87
N LYS A 129 -33.92 -21.35 -1.57
CA LYS A 129 -34.83 -20.72 -0.62
C LYS A 129 -34.53 -19.20 -0.67
N PRO A 130 -35.51 -18.35 -1.00
CA PRO A 130 -35.32 -16.91 -0.94
C PRO A 130 -35.22 -16.51 0.54
N GLY A 131 -34.18 -15.74 0.89
CA GLY A 131 -34.03 -15.17 2.24
C GLY A 131 -32.85 -15.71 3.04
N PHE A 132 -31.65 -15.35 2.61
CA PHE A 132 -30.61 -14.78 3.46
C PHE A 132 -30.00 -13.60 2.71
#